data_AF-A0A1H2QTU0-F1
#
_entry.id   AF-A0A1H2QTU0-F1
#
_cell.length_a   1.000
_cell.length_b   1.000
_cell.length_c   1.000
_cell.angle_alpha   90.00
_cell.angle_beta   90.00
_cell.angle_gamma   90.00
#
_symmetry.space_group_name_H-M   'P 1'
#
loop_
_entity.id
_entity.type
_entity.pdbx_description
1 polymer ?
#
loop_
_entity_poly.entity_id
_entity_poly.type
_entity_poly.pdbx_seq_one_letter_code
_entity_poly.pdbx_strand_id
1 'polypeptide(L)' 'MLAERTDQIGKNSVYTVMSRDCLDVLAHGHWSRHGFFNVSEYELQLSGGETLYRSECFDAIQNFITMLTEPCRVMFPC' A
#
# COMPACT_ATOMS: atom_id res chain seq x y z
N MET A 1 -2.08 -31.37 -13.93
CA MET A 1 -1.73 -30.78 -12.63
C MET A 1 -2.38 -29.39 -12.58
N LEU A 2 -3.53 -29.27 -11.91
CA LEU A 2 -4.39 -28.06 -11.91
C LEU A 2 -4.71 -27.58 -10.48
N ALA A 3 -4.04 -28.16 -9.47
CA ALA A 3 -4.40 -28.03 -8.06
C ALA A 3 -3.75 -26.83 -7.34
N GLU A 4 -2.78 -26.13 -7.94
CA GLU A 4 -2.01 -25.09 -7.23
C GLU A 4 -2.62 -23.67 -7.33
N ARG A 5 -3.56 -23.42 -8.26
CA ARG A 5 -4.14 -22.07 -8.46
C ARG A 5 -5.32 -21.75 -7.53
N THR A 6 -5.96 -22.74 -6.94
CA THR A 6 -7.13 -22.55 -6.08
C THR A 6 -6.78 -22.25 -4.62
N ASP A 7 -5.51 -22.39 -4.22
CA ASP A 7 -5.11 -22.38 -2.81
C ASP A 7 -4.85 -20.97 -2.22
N GLN A 8 -5.12 -19.90 -2.97
CA GLN A 8 -4.96 -18.51 -2.50
C GLN A 8 -6.29 -17.73 -2.43
N ILE A 9 -7.40 -18.34 -2.82
CA ILE A 9 -8.71 -17.68 -2.78
C ILE A 9 -9.11 -17.44 -1.32
N GLY A 10 -9.39 -16.19 -0.97
CA GLY A 10 -9.80 -15.79 0.38
C GLY A 10 -8.69 -15.78 1.43
N LYS A 11 -7.43 -16.12 1.09
CA LYS A 11 -6.30 -15.96 2.01
C LYS A 11 -5.82 -14.51 1.99
N ASN A 12 -5.62 -13.94 3.18
CA ASN A 12 -4.97 -12.64 3.32
C ASN A 12 -3.61 -12.69 2.65
N SER A 13 -3.44 -11.85 1.64
CA SER A 13 -2.21 -11.73 0.86
C SER A 13 -1.79 -10.27 0.84
N VAL A 14 -0.49 -10.05 0.70
CA VAL A 14 0.11 -8.73 0.66
C VAL A 14 0.79 -8.56 -0.69
N TYR A 15 0.55 -7.43 -1.34
CA TYR A 15 1.12 -7.11 -2.64
C TYR A 15 1.78 -5.74 -2.62
N THR A 16 3.03 -5.63 -3.05
CA THR A 16 3.70 -4.33 -3.16
C THR A 16 3.15 -3.56 -4.36
N VAL A 17 2.47 -2.45 -4.09
CA VAL A 17 1.85 -1.58 -5.09
C VAL A 17 2.87 -0.62 -5.68
N MET A 18 3.77 -0.09 -4.85
CA MET A 18 4.77 0.89 -5.22
C MET A 18 5.95 0.82 -4.27
N SER A 19 7.15 1.04 -4.80
CA SER A 19 8.37 1.26 -4.01
C SER A 19 9.07 2.51 -4.52
N ARG A 20 9.45 3.41 -3.61
CA ARG A 20 10.17 4.64 -3.93
C ARG A 20 11.15 4.98 -2.81
N ASP A 21 12.42 5.13 -3.16
CA ASP A 21 13.50 5.44 -2.22
C ASP A 21 13.51 4.46 -1.02
N CYS A 22 13.14 4.91 0.18
CA CYS A 22 13.04 4.09 1.38
C CYS A 22 11.60 3.73 1.77
N LEU A 23 10.61 3.99 0.90
CA LEU A 23 9.19 3.79 1.15
C LEU A 23 8.63 2.67 0.29
N ASP A 24 7.92 1.74 0.90
CA ASP A 24 7.12 0.72 0.23
C ASP A 24 5.64 0.92 0.56
N VAL A 25 4.79 0.82 -0.47
CA VAL A 25 3.34 0.78 -0.31
C VAL A 25 2.87 -0.64 -0.57
N LEU A 26 2.29 -1.25 0.45
CA LEU A 26 1.73 -2.58 0.42
C LEU A 26 0.20 -2.49 0.35
N ALA A 27 -0.42 -3.31 -0.48
CA ALA A 27 -1.85 -3.55 -0.47
C ALA A 27 -2.13 -4.87 0.23
N HIS A 28 -2.89 -4.80 1.31
CA HIS A 28 -3.41 -5.94 2.04
C HIS A 28 -4.79 -6.26 1.50
N GLY A 29 -5.03 -7.53 1.23
CA GLY A 29 -6.27 -7.94 0.59
C GLY A 29 -6.37 -9.44 0.41
N HIS A 30 -7.28 -9.86 -0.46
CA HIS A 30 -7.46 -11.27 -0.78
C HIS A 30 -7.73 -11.47 -2.26
N TRP A 31 -7.35 -12.63 -2.78
CA TRP A 31 -7.70 -13.01 -4.14
C TRP A 31 -9.15 -13.50 -4.18
N SER A 32 -9.92 -12.90 -5.09
CA SER A 32 -11.25 -13.38 -5.45
C SER A 32 -11.15 -14.68 -6.25
N ARG A 33 -12.25 -15.44 -6.29
CA ARG A 33 -12.38 -16.66 -7.11
C ARG A 33 -12.19 -16.43 -8.62
N HIS A 34 -12.27 -15.18 -9.07
CA HIS A 34 -12.09 -14.79 -10.47
C HIS A 34 -10.66 -14.32 -10.78
N GLY A 35 -9.76 -14.36 -9.80
CA GLY A 35 -8.36 -13.93 -9.97
C GLY A 35 -8.14 -12.43 -9.84
N PHE A 36 -9.14 -11.65 -9.39
CA PHE A 36 -8.94 -10.25 -9.00
C PHE A 36 -8.45 -10.14 -7.57
N PHE A 37 -7.48 -9.28 -7.30
CA PHE A 37 -7.05 -8.94 -5.95
C PHE A 37 -7.94 -7.84 -5.37
N ASN A 38 -8.69 -8.19 -4.31
CA ASN A 38 -9.55 -7.26 -3.60
C ASN A 38 -8.76 -6.65 -2.45
N VAL A 39 -8.40 -5.37 -2.58
CA VAL A 39 -7.69 -4.62 -1.54
C VAL A 39 -8.66 -4.26 -0.42
N SER A 40 -8.25 -4.52 0.83
CA SER A 40 -8.94 -4.07 2.04
C SER A 40 -8.26 -2.85 2.66
N GLU A 41 -6.92 -2.80 2.64
CA GLU A 41 -6.15 -1.74 3.28
C GLU A 41 -4.82 -1.54 2.53
N TYR A 42 -4.33 -0.32 2.56
CA TYR A 42 -2.99 0.04 2.12
C TYR A 42 -2.13 0.38 3.33
N GLU A 43 -0.88 -0.06 3.29
CA GLU A 43 0.14 0.19 4.31
C GLU A 43 1.33 0.87 3.65
N LEU A 44 1.76 2.00 4.21
CA LEU A 44 3.04 2.63 3.89
C LEU A 44 4.06 2.22 4.95
N GLN A 45 5.17 1.63 4.53
CA GLN A 45 6.27 1.23 5.40
C GLN A 45 7.61 1.80 4.93
N LEU A 46 8.56 1.90 5.83
CA LEU A 46 9.97 2.05 5.49
C LEU A 46 10.53 0.71 4.99
N SER A 47 11.58 0.73 4.17
CA SER A 47 12.26 -0.50 3.70
C SER A 47 12.84 -1.37 4.83
N GLY A 48 12.98 -0.80 6.04
CA GLY A 48 13.30 -1.54 7.26
C GLY A 48 12.12 -2.34 7.87
N GLY A 49 10.92 -2.24 7.28
CA GLY A 49 9.70 -2.91 7.73
C GLY A 49 8.88 -2.14 8.77
N GLU A 50 9.24 -0.88 9.07
CA GLU A 50 8.48 -0.05 10.01
C GLU A 50 7.28 0.59 9.30
N THR A 51 6.07 0.31 9.79
CA THR A 51 4.84 0.90 9.29
C THR A 51 4.72 2.37 9.70
N LEU A 52 4.57 3.27 8.72
CA LEU A 52 4.38 4.71 8.93
C LEU A 52 2.90 5.11 8.96
N TYR A 53 2.10 4.50 8.09
CA TYR A 53 0.70 4.89 7.90
C TYR A 53 -0.13 3.76 7.28
N ARG A 54 -1.40 3.67 7.67
CA ARG A 54 -2.37 2.72 7.10
C ARG A 54 -3.67 3.42 6.75
N SER A 55 -4.27 3.02 5.64
CA SER A 55 -5.57 3.54 5.20
C SER A 55 -6.25 2.59 4.24
N GLU A 56 -7.59 2.49 4.31
CA GLU A 56 -8.40 1.82 3.29
C GLU A 56 -8.43 2.61 1.97
N CYS A 57 -8.04 3.89 1.99
CA CYS A 57 -8.06 4.79 0.84
C CYS A 57 -6.65 5.02 0.28
N PHE A 58 -6.43 4.64 -0.99
CA PHE A 58 -5.13 4.83 -1.64
C PHE A 58 -4.73 6.30 -1.79
N ASP A 59 -5.69 7.19 -2.04
CA ASP A 59 -5.43 8.62 -2.17
C ASP A 59 -4.91 9.22 -0.86
N ALA A 60 -5.34 8.69 0.29
CA ALA A 60 -4.82 9.11 1.60
C ALA A 60 -3.34 8.72 1.75
N ILE A 61 -2.94 7.52 1.30
CA ILE A 61 -1.53 7.11 1.26
C ILE A 61 -0.72 8.06 0.37
N GLN A 62 -1.23 8.36 -0.83
CA GLN A 62 -0.52 9.24 -1.76
C GLN A 62 -0.32 10.64 -1.18
N ASN A 63 -1.36 11.22 -0.59
CA ASN A 63 -1.27 12.52 0.08
C ASN A 63 -0.28 12.52 1.25
N PHE A 64 -0.24 11.43 2.02
CA PHE A 64 0.73 11.28 3.11
C PHE A 64 2.18 11.22 2.57
N ILE A 65 2.43 10.48 1.48
CA ILE A 65 3.74 10.46 0.82
C ILE A 65 4.13 11.84 0.30
N THR A 66 3.20 12.57 -0.31
CA THR A 66 3.42 13.95 -0.75
C THR A 66 3.80 14.85 0.42
N MET A 67 3.09 14.76 1.55
CA MET A 67 3.41 15.53 2.77
C MET A 67 4.81 15.22 3.32
N LEU A 68 5.27 13.97 3.20
CA LEU A 68 6.61 13.58 3.64
C LEU A 68 7.73 14.03 2.69
N THR A 69 7.44 14.06 1.39
CA THR A 69 8.47 14.25 0.34
C THR A 69 8.55 15.66 -0.19
N GLU A 70 7.47 16.44 -0.08
CA GLU A 70 7.45 17.82 -0.52
C GLU A 70 7.82 18.76 0.64
N PRO A 71 8.70 19.75 0.40
CA PRO A 71 9.00 20.75 1.41
C PRO A 71 7.73 21.56 1.72
N CYS A 72 7.40 21.68 3.01
CA CYS A 72 6.35 22.58 3.48
C CYS A 72 6.61 23.98 2.91
N ARG A 73 5.74 24.45 2.02
CA ARG A 73 5.72 25.85 1.59
C ARG A 73 5.17 26.68 2.74
N VAL A 74 6.00 26.94 3.75
CA VAL A 74 5.68 27.89 4.80
C VAL A 74 5.71 29.27 4.15
N MET A 75 4.53 29.78 3.82
CA MET A 75 4.37 31.14 3.34
C MET A 75 4.54 32.06 4.55
N PHE A 76 5.70 32.68 4.68
CA PHE A 76 5.86 33.76 5.65
C PHE A 76 5.07 34.97 5.13
N PRO A 77 4.16 35.57 5.92
CA PRO A 77 3.54 36.83 5.53
C PRO A 77 4.63 37.91 5.49
N CYS A 78 4.74 38.58 4.33
CA CYS A 78 5.60 39.74 4.12
C CYS A 78 5.08 40.97 4.87
#